data_AF-A0A369KB67-F1
#
_entry.id   AF-A0A369KB67-F1
#
_cell.length_a   1.000
_cell.length_b   1.000
_cell.length_c   1.000
_cell.angle_alpha   90.00
_cell.angle_beta   90.00
_cell.angle_gamma   90.00
#
_symmetry.space_group_name_H-M   'P 1'
#
loop_
_entity.id
_entity.type
_entity.pdbx_description
1 polymer ?
#
loop_
_entity_poly.entity_id
_entity_poly.type
_entity_poly.pdbx_seq_one_letter_code
_entity_poly.pdbx_strand_id
1 'polypeptide(L)'
;MTGHTKDAKAPSGAPARVTLSLGHLPQKKDIKAPWPRTPTRVDPNNPPWPAYRGYHEYSFAHATMQSRLPTILGKAIEDATRTLNEESSEERIVDLVACIDRMGDLMIDLSGNAKLRPIIDDNEADVALWNKEIAKYFQGKDFMNAPWLFAEAYKYRRLHEAFSTSRYWGHYDVFYRQKCDTFSRSADAVFELSMRFADPFKISEDLSPAERLEAERLMFLELTQVCLWGNSTDLSLLIDMSEDQIKSLQSTGGDHLAATEKNILGNHMNGLWETVKIMREKTGGRVDFVLDNAGFELYCDCVYADFLLQSGLATQIRFHGKRYPWFVSDVTKKDWEWLLNSMVYGQLFPNASDVELESLRRLGTRWKQYEKEGKWVYEQHPFWCTGYTFWELHSEAPDLFLHLSRSDLVYFKGDLNHRKLTYDCAAPASTPFEMAIGPMASSAGAPKVASLRTIKSDVVVGLGPDGDETAEQLDKTEPGWKISGKYVSCIQPVVHLVQRGPDGPVNLCLGCRAPFGRTPWGESALRVGSSRLDDSPALVILGTQDQIASLYFTYVFSLSPSPATLLVANVAVIPTSFLIPIILNIMAVKIDTQKADAVHRKIIAEAVALQTCTTSDSS
;
A
#
# COMPACT_ATOMS: atom_id res chain seq x y z
N MET A 1 -45.92 4.05 -87.40
CA MET A 1 -45.28 2.95 -88.16
C MET A 1 -43.80 2.97 -87.87
N THR A 2 -43.26 1.78 -87.58
CA THR A 2 -41.84 1.36 -87.71
C THR A 2 -40.78 2.19 -86.98
N GLY A 3 -40.19 1.57 -85.95
CA GLY A 3 -38.97 2.04 -85.32
C GLY A 3 -37.70 1.52 -85.99
N HIS A 4 -36.56 1.81 -85.38
CA HIS A 4 -35.41 0.91 -85.25
C HIS A 4 -34.40 1.49 -84.24
N THR A 5 -33.99 0.61 -83.32
CA THR A 5 -32.97 0.76 -82.27
C THR A 5 -31.55 0.85 -82.85
N LYS A 6 -30.66 1.61 -82.20
CA LYS A 6 -29.23 1.26 -82.02
C LYS A 6 -28.52 2.18 -81.00
N ASP A 7 -28.13 1.56 -79.89
CA ASP A 7 -27.00 1.80 -78.98
C ASP A 7 -26.31 3.17 -78.93
N ALA A 8 -26.44 3.85 -77.79
CA ALA A 8 -25.55 4.94 -77.38
C ALA A 8 -24.73 4.52 -76.15
N LYS A 9 -23.41 4.37 -76.35
CA LYS A 9 -22.39 4.15 -75.31
C LYS A 9 -22.23 5.41 -74.43
N ALA A 10 -22.07 5.17 -73.13
CA ALA A 10 -21.89 6.18 -72.08
C ALA A 10 -20.57 6.97 -72.20
N PRO A 11 -20.54 8.24 -71.72
CA PRO A 11 -19.31 8.88 -71.29
C PRO A 11 -19.17 8.78 -69.76
N SER A 12 -18.09 8.11 -69.35
CA SER A 12 -17.58 8.03 -67.98
C SER A 12 -16.87 9.34 -67.59
N GLY A 13 -17.25 9.92 -66.45
CA GLY A 13 -16.52 11.03 -65.83
C GLY A 13 -17.12 11.43 -64.49
N ALA A 14 -16.70 10.76 -63.41
CA ALA A 14 -17.04 11.16 -62.05
C ALA A 14 -16.34 12.48 -61.66
N PRO A 15 -16.94 13.31 -60.79
CA PRO A 15 -16.31 14.55 -60.34
C PRO A 15 -15.04 14.24 -59.53
N ALA A 16 -13.97 15.00 -59.79
CA ALA A 16 -12.67 14.83 -59.15
C ALA A 16 -12.79 14.98 -57.62
N ARG A 17 -12.41 13.94 -56.88
CA ARG A 17 -12.21 13.97 -55.43
C ARG A 17 -11.13 15.00 -55.11
N VAL A 18 -11.48 16.01 -54.31
CA VAL A 18 -10.49 16.87 -53.65
C VAL A 18 -9.84 16.05 -52.54
N THR A 19 -8.70 15.43 -52.85
CA THR A 19 -7.90 14.72 -51.86
C THR A 19 -7.13 15.75 -51.04
N LEU A 20 -7.52 15.96 -49.78
CA LEU A 20 -6.70 16.71 -48.83
C LEU A 20 -5.35 16.00 -48.70
N SER A 21 -4.29 16.63 -49.23
CA SER A 21 -2.92 16.15 -49.09
C SER A 21 -2.50 16.25 -47.62
N LEU A 22 -2.55 15.13 -46.91
CA LEU A 22 -2.14 14.98 -45.50
C LEU A 22 -0.61 15.04 -45.31
N GLY A 23 0.15 15.50 -46.32
CA GLY A 23 1.62 15.54 -46.30
C GLY A 23 2.25 16.58 -45.36
N HIS A 24 1.44 17.45 -44.74
CA HIS A 24 1.89 18.48 -43.79
C HIS A 24 1.39 18.28 -42.36
N LEU A 25 0.82 17.11 -42.03
CA LEU A 25 0.62 16.79 -40.62
C LEU A 25 2.01 16.56 -40.00
N PRO A 26 2.36 17.26 -38.90
CA PRO A 26 3.58 16.95 -38.18
C PRO A 26 3.57 15.45 -37.87
N GLN A 27 4.69 14.76 -38.14
CA GLN A 27 4.84 13.37 -37.70
C GLN A 27 4.34 13.29 -36.27
N LYS A 28 3.42 12.35 -35.99
CA LYS A 28 3.04 12.00 -34.62
C LYS A 28 4.35 11.61 -33.95
N LYS A 29 5.01 12.58 -33.31
CA LYS A 29 6.00 12.27 -32.29
C LYS A 29 5.22 11.41 -31.31
N ASP A 30 5.72 10.23 -31.03
CA ASP A 30 5.27 9.46 -29.88
C ASP A 30 5.58 10.34 -28.66
N ILE A 31 4.65 11.23 -28.33
CA ILE A 31 4.71 12.03 -27.11
C ILE A 31 4.37 11.01 -26.03
N LYS A 32 5.38 10.25 -25.60
CA LYS A 32 5.30 9.50 -24.35
C LYS A 32 5.00 10.54 -23.28
N ALA A 33 3.85 10.42 -22.64
CA ALA A 33 3.52 11.28 -21.52
C ALA A 33 4.68 11.21 -20.51
N PRO A 34 5.14 12.35 -19.97
CA PRO A 34 6.13 12.30 -18.89
C PRO A 34 5.48 11.59 -17.70
N TRP A 35 6.11 10.51 -17.26
CA TRP A 35 5.72 9.76 -16.07
C TRP A 35 6.76 10.03 -14.97
N PRO A 36 6.35 10.09 -13.68
CA PRO A 36 4.98 10.00 -13.19
C PRO A 36 4.12 11.22 -13.60
N ARG A 37 2.78 11.06 -13.62
CA ARG A 37 1.86 12.20 -13.81
C ARG A 37 2.05 13.24 -12.71
N THR A 38 1.76 14.50 -13.01
CA THR A 38 1.72 15.54 -11.98
C THR A 38 0.61 15.24 -10.97
N PRO A 39 0.80 15.54 -9.66
CA PRO A 39 -0.18 15.21 -8.61
C PRO A 39 -1.60 15.70 -8.89
N THR A 40 -1.75 16.88 -9.50
CA THR A 40 -3.04 17.46 -9.88
C THR A 40 -3.81 16.68 -10.96
N ARG A 41 -3.16 15.69 -11.59
CA ARG A 41 -3.71 14.85 -12.66
C ARG A 41 -3.81 13.38 -12.24
N VAL A 42 -3.54 13.07 -10.98
CA VAL A 42 -3.71 11.73 -10.42
C VAL A 42 -5.13 11.59 -9.90
N ASP A 43 -5.84 10.59 -10.38
CA ASP A 43 -7.16 10.16 -9.89
C ASP A 43 -7.33 8.64 -10.07
N PRO A 44 -8.34 7.98 -9.47
CA PRO A 44 -8.51 6.53 -9.55
C PRO A 44 -8.51 5.96 -10.98
N ASN A 45 -9.00 6.71 -11.98
CA ASN A 45 -8.96 6.29 -13.38
C ASN A 45 -7.67 6.72 -14.11
N ASN A 46 -6.93 7.69 -13.59
CA ASN A 46 -5.68 8.22 -14.15
C ASN A 46 -4.52 8.13 -13.13
N PRO A 47 -3.96 6.93 -12.88
CA PRO A 47 -2.87 6.74 -11.93
C PRO A 47 -1.58 7.49 -12.28
N PRO A 48 -0.62 7.60 -11.33
CA PRO A 48 0.65 8.27 -11.55
C PRO A 48 1.52 7.61 -12.64
N TRP A 49 1.35 6.32 -12.91
CA TRP A 49 1.91 5.60 -14.06
C TRP A 49 0.79 4.95 -14.88
N PRO A 50 1.04 4.37 -16.07
CA PRO A 50 0.00 3.66 -16.82
C PRO A 50 -0.68 2.56 -15.97
N ALA A 51 -2.01 2.58 -15.91
CA ALA A 51 -2.79 1.53 -15.24
C ALA A 51 -2.73 0.22 -16.03
N TYR A 52 -2.69 -0.91 -15.35
CA TYR A 52 -3.08 -2.18 -15.96
C TYR A 52 -4.61 -2.21 -16.16
N ARG A 53 -5.06 -2.74 -17.29
CA ARG A 53 -6.48 -2.80 -17.67
C ARG A 53 -6.75 -4.11 -18.39
N GLY A 54 -8.00 -4.57 -18.31
CA GLY A 54 -8.39 -5.85 -18.90
C GLY A 54 -8.13 -5.94 -20.41
N TYR A 55 -8.15 -4.83 -21.16
CA TYR A 55 -7.84 -4.87 -22.61
C TYR A 55 -6.33 -4.93 -22.94
N HIS A 56 -5.43 -4.85 -21.97
CA HIS A 56 -3.99 -4.96 -22.22
C HIS A 56 -3.56 -6.43 -22.33
N GLU A 57 -3.64 -7.01 -23.53
CA GLU A 57 -3.37 -8.43 -23.82
C GLU A 57 -2.01 -8.95 -23.33
N TYR A 58 -1.02 -8.06 -23.17
CA TYR A 58 0.32 -8.38 -22.66
C TYR A 58 0.40 -8.51 -21.13
N SER A 59 -0.67 -8.19 -20.40
CA SER A 59 -0.66 -8.06 -18.94
C SER A 59 -1.46 -9.16 -18.25
N PHE A 60 -1.11 -9.47 -17.00
CA PHE A 60 -1.87 -10.39 -16.17
C PHE A 60 -3.27 -9.87 -15.83
N ALA A 61 -3.49 -8.56 -15.90
CA ALA A 61 -4.83 -7.98 -15.83
C ALA A 61 -5.76 -8.55 -16.91
N HIS A 62 -5.29 -8.71 -18.16
CA HIS A 62 -6.10 -9.31 -19.22
C HIS A 62 -6.47 -10.75 -18.92
N ALA A 63 -5.49 -11.57 -18.57
CA ALA A 63 -5.71 -12.97 -18.19
C ALA A 63 -6.68 -13.09 -16.99
N THR A 64 -6.55 -12.17 -16.03
CA THR A 64 -7.41 -12.15 -14.84
C THR A 64 -8.85 -11.78 -15.20
N MET A 65 -9.06 -10.66 -15.91
CA MET A 65 -10.39 -10.18 -16.27
C MET A 65 -11.11 -11.13 -17.22
N GLN A 66 -10.41 -11.68 -18.22
CA GLN A 66 -11.02 -12.51 -19.26
C GLN A 66 -11.32 -13.94 -18.80
N SER A 67 -10.46 -14.55 -17.97
CA SER A 67 -10.55 -15.98 -17.68
C SER A 67 -10.65 -16.29 -16.18
N ARG A 68 -9.85 -15.64 -15.34
CA ARG A 68 -9.79 -15.99 -13.91
C ARG A 68 -11.03 -15.54 -13.15
N LEU A 69 -11.48 -14.31 -13.32
CA LEU A 69 -12.66 -13.81 -12.61
C LEU A 69 -13.95 -14.58 -12.95
N PRO A 70 -14.25 -14.89 -14.24
CA PRO A 70 -15.35 -15.79 -14.57
C PRO A 70 -15.19 -17.17 -13.93
N THR A 71 -13.99 -17.75 -13.97
CA THR A 71 -13.74 -19.07 -13.37
C THR A 71 -13.97 -19.06 -11.84
N ILE A 72 -13.50 -18.02 -11.14
CA ILE A 72 -13.73 -17.86 -9.70
C ILE A 72 -15.22 -17.71 -9.40
N LEU A 73 -15.95 -16.93 -10.20
CA LEU A 73 -17.39 -16.76 -10.03
C LEU A 73 -18.14 -18.08 -10.30
N GLY A 74 -17.72 -18.86 -11.30
CA GLY A 74 -18.29 -20.20 -11.56
C GLY A 74 -18.12 -21.13 -10.37
N LYS A 75 -16.92 -21.20 -9.78
CA LYS A 75 -16.67 -21.98 -8.56
C LYS A 75 -17.50 -21.50 -7.37
N ALA A 76 -17.69 -20.19 -7.22
CA ALA A 76 -18.56 -19.65 -6.18
C ALA A 76 -20.03 -20.05 -6.38
N ILE A 77 -20.52 -20.07 -7.63
CA ILE A 77 -21.87 -20.56 -7.98
C ILE A 77 -21.99 -22.05 -7.63
N GLU A 78 -20.98 -22.86 -7.94
CA GLU A 78 -20.94 -24.27 -7.57
C GLU A 78 -21.02 -24.47 -6.05
N ASP A 79 -20.30 -23.66 -5.25
CA ASP A 79 -20.34 -23.72 -3.78
C ASP A 79 -21.73 -23.35 -3.21
N ALA A 80 -22.34 -22.29 -3.75
CA ALA A 80 -23.69 -21.88 -3.40
C ALA A 80 -24.71 -22.96 -3.79
N THR A 81 -24.57 -23.56 -4.97
CA THR A 81 -25.44 -24.66 -5.46
C THR A 81 -25.31 -25.91 -4.61
N ARG A 82 -24.09 -26.25 -4.16
CA ARG A 82 -23.90 -27.34 -3.18
C ARG A 82 -24.72 -27.08 -1.91
N THR A 83 -24.67 -25.87 -1.40
CA THR A 83 -25.42 -25.48 -0.18
C THR A 83 -26.93 -25.51 -0.40
N LEU A 84 -27.39 -25.10 -1.58
CA LEU A 84 -28.79 -25.19 -1.98
C LEU A 84 -29.30 -26.62 -1.90
N ASN A 85 -28.51 -27.59 -2.36
CA ASN A 85 -28.89 -29.01 -2.37
C ASN A 85 -28.85 -29.66 -0.97
N GLU A 86 -28.25 -29.00 0.03
CA GLU A 86 -28.20 -29.43 1.43
C GLU A 86 -29.31 -28.77 2.29
N GLU A 87 -30.00 -27.77 1.74
CA GLU A 87 -31.03 -27.02 2.44
C GLU A 87 -32.39 -27.75 2.40
N SER A 88 -33.18 -27.60 3.46
CA SER A 88 -34.48 -28.28 3.60
C SER A 88 -35.66 -27.31 3.72
N SER A 89 -35.40 -26.07 4.13
CA SER A 89 -36.44 -25.03 4.23
C SER A 89 -36.73 -24.42 2.87
N GLU A 90 -37.97 -24.54 2.40
CA GLU A 90 -38.41 -23.98 1.11
C GLU A 90 -38.11 -22.48 0.98
N GLU A 91 -38.39 -21.68 2.03
CA GLU A 91 -38.11 -20.24 2.00
C GLU A 91 -36.62 -19.93 1.84
N ARG A 92 -35.75 -20.70 2.49
CA ARG A 92 -34.28 -20.53 2.38
C ARG A 92 -33.77 -20.98 1.01
N ILE A 93 -34.35 -22.06 0.45
CA ILE A 93 -34.05 -22.56 -0.89
C ILE A 93 -34.40 -21.49 -1.93
N VAL A 94 -35.63 -20.96 -1.92
CA VAL A 94 -36.08 -19.94 -2.87
C VAL A 94 -35.22 -18.67 -2.79
N ASP A 95 -34.87 -18.22 -1.59
CA ASP A 95 -34.00 -17.05 -1.39
C ASP A 95 -32.57 -17.32 -1.89
N LEU A 96 -32.02 -18.52 -1.69
CA LEU A 96 -30.69 -18.89 -2.22
C LEU A 96 -30.68 -19.03 -3.74
N VAL A 97 -31.75 -19.56 -4.35
CA VAL A 97 -31.91 -19.58 -5.83
C VAL A 97 -31.85 -18.15 -6.36
N ALA A 98 -32.55 -17.21 -5.73
CA ALA A 98 -32.49 -15.81 -6.13
C ALA A 98 -31.08 -15.19 -5.98
N CYS A 99 -30.29 -15.62 -4.99
CA CYS A 99 -28.88 -15.23 -4.88
C CYS A 99 -28.05 -15.77 -6.05
N ILE A 100 -28.23 -17.05 -6.40
CA ILE A 100 -27.54 -17.71 -7.51
C ILE A 100 -27.91 -17.05 -8.84
N ASP A 101 -29.17 -16.68 -9.05
CA ASP A 101 -29.62 -15.93 -10.24
C ASP A 101 -28.89 -14.58 -10.35
N ARG A 102 -28.78 -13.82 -9.25
CA ARG A 102 -27.99 -12.56 -9.21
C ARG A 102 -26.50 -12.79 -9.50
N MET A 103 -25.93 -13.92 -9.09
CA MET A 103 -24.57 -14.30 -9.46
C MET A 103 -24.47 -14.62 -10.96
N GLY A 104 -25.50 -15.23 -11.54
CA GLY A 104 -25.64 -15.44 -12.98
C GLY A 104 -25.67 -14.13 -13.76
N ASP A 105 -26.43 -13.14 -13.30
CA ASP A 105 -26.44 -11.79 -13.88
C ASP A 105 -25.05 -11.16 -13.84
N LEU A 106 -24.32 -11.29 -12.71
CA LEU A 106 -22.94 -10.83 -12.62
C LEU A 106 -22.00 -11.56 -13.59
N MET A 107 -22.21 -12.85 -13.83
CA MET A 107 -21.43 -13.61 -14.82
C MET A 107 -21.66 -13.10 -16.24
N ILE A 108 -22.91 -12.77 -16.57
CA ILE A 108 -23.29 -12.17 -17.85
C ILE A 108 -22.66 -10.77 -17.99
N ASP A 109 -22.75 -9.94 -16.94
CA ASP A 109 -22.16 -8.60 -16.91
C ASP A 109 -20.65 -8.66 -17.18
N LEU A 110 -19.96 -9.58 -16.50
CA LEU A 110 -18.51 -9.76 -16.59
C LEU A 110 -18.09 -10.27 -17.98
N SER A 111 -18.75 -11.31 -18.49
CA SER A 111 -18.40 -11.95 -19.77
C SER A 111 -18.83 -11.11 -20.98
N GLY A 112 -19.91 -10.34 -20.84
CA GLY A 112 -20.47 -9.48 -21.88
C GLY A 112 -19.89 -8.06 -21.92
N ASN A 113 -18.93 -7.75 -21.05
CA ASN A 113 -18.35 -6.40 -20.89
C ASN A 113 -19.44 -5.34 -20.66
N ALA A 114 -20.42 -5.66 -19.81
CA ALA A 114 -21.46 -4.72 -19.45
C ALA A 114 -20.88 -3.48 -18.77
N LYS A 115 -21.58 -2.36 -18.92
CA LYS A 115 -21.19 -1.11 -18.27
C LYS A 115 -21.35 -1.23 -16.76
N LEU A 116 -20.38 -0.67 -16.04
CA LEU A 116 -20.42 -0.61 -14.59
C LEU A 116 -21.65 0.18 -14.15
N ARG A 117 -22.44 -0.41 -13.25
CA ARG A 117 -23.60 0.24 -12.65
C ARG A 117 -23.33 0.62 -11.20
N PRO A 118 -24.07 1.60 -10.65
CA PRO A 118 -24.09 1.83 -9.21
C PRO A 118 -24.38 0.55 -8.43
N ILE A 119 -23.78 0.45 -7.24
CA ILE A 119 -24.11 -0.54 -6.23
C ILE A 119 -25.48 -0.17 -5.65
N ILE A 120 -26.38 -1.15 -5.54
CA ILE A 120 -27.68 -0.95 -4.91
C ILE A 120 -27.49 -0.74 -3.41
N ASP A 121 -28.41 -0.03 -2.77
CA ASP A 121 -28.34 0.15 -1.33
C ASP A 121 -28.69 -1.17 -0.62
N ASP A 122 -27.67 -1.85 -0.11
CA ASP A 122 -27.74 -3.09 0.65
C ASP A 122 -27.43 -2.89 2.15
N ASN A 123 -27.49 -1.64 2.61
CA ASN A 123 -27.17 -1.20 3.98
C ASN A 123 -25.70 -1.37 4.40
N GLU A 124 -24.78 -1.69 3.48
CA GLU A 124 -23.35 -1.64 3.79
C GLU A 124 -22.84 -0.20 3.84
N ALA A 125 -21.91 0.07 4.77
CA ALA A 125 -21.35 1.41 4.97
C ALA A 125 -20.47 1.90 3.79
N ASP A 126 -20.17 1.04 2.81
CA ASP A 126 -19.31 1.34 1.67
C ASP A 126 -20.08 1.78 0.41
N VAL A 127 -21.41 1.63 0.37
CA VAL A 127 -22.24 1.91 -0.81
C VAL A 127 -22.02 3.34 -1.32
N ALA A 128 -21.96 4.31 -0.41
CA ALA A 128 -21.73 5.70 -0.75
C ALA A 128 -20.34 5.93 -1.38
N LEU A 129 -19.31 5.25 -0.90
CA LEU A 129 -17.95 5.35 -1.43
C LEU A 129 -17.89 4.78 -2.86
N TRP A 130 -18.46 3.59 -3.08
CA TRP A 130 -18.54 2.97 -4.40
C TRP A 130 -19.29 3.81 -5.41
N ASN A 131 -20.49 4.28 -5.04
CA ASN A 131 -21.33 5.06 -5.95
C ASN A 131 -20.71 6.42 -6.27
N LYS A 132 -20.03 7.06 -5.31
CA LYS A 132 -19.21 8.26 -5.55
C LYS A 132 -18.07 7.98 -6.53
N GLU A 133 -17.32 6.90 -6.32
CA GLU A 133 -16.18 6.52 -7.16
C GLU A 133 -16.61 6.23 -8.60
N ILE A 134 -17.66 5.43 -8.78
CA ILE A 134 -18.24 5.08 -10.08
C ILE A 134 -18.74 6.33 -10.80
N ALA A 135 -19.52 7.17 -10.12
CA ALA A 135 -20.10 8.36 -10.71
C ALA A 135 -19.05 9.41 -11.07
N LYS A 136 -17.95 9.50 -10.32
CA LYS A 136 -16.92 10.53 -10.55
C LYS A 136 -15.88 10.11 -11.58
N TYR A 137 -15.44 8.85 -11.57
CA TYR A 137 -14.27 8.42 -12.35
C TYR A 137 -14.56 7.33 -13.38
N PHE A 138 -15.65 6.57 -13.22
CA PHE A 138 -15.88 5.35 -14.00
C PHE A 138 -17.21 5.32 -14.77
N GLN A 139 -17.83 6.48 -15.01
CA GLN A 139 -19.01 6.57 -15.87
C GLN A 139 -18.71 6.03 -17.29
N GLY A 140 -19.58 5.15 -17.78
CA GLY A 140 -19.45 4.53 -19.11
C GLY A 140 -18.30 3.53 -19.25
N LYS A 141 -17.59 3.23 -18.15
CA LYS A 141 -16.57 2.17 -18.10
C LYS A 141 -17.21 0.79 -17.95
N ASP A 142 -16.44 -0.23 -18.25
CA ASP A 142 -16.75 -1.64 -18.09
C ASP A 142 -15.56 -2.34 -17.41
N PHE A 143 -15.71 -3.64 -17.15
CA PHE A 143 -14.68 -4.46 -16.52
C PHE A 143 -13.34 -4.45 -17.28
N MET A 144 -13.35 -4.31 -18.61
CA MET A 144 -12.13 -4.38 -19.42
C MET A 144 -11.39 -3.06 -19.51
N ASN A 145 -12.10 -1.92 -19.47
CA ASN A 145 -11.50 -0.60 -19.65
C ASN A 145 -11.37 0.24 -18.37
N ALA A 146 -11.91 -0.20 -17.23
CA ALA A 146 -11.55 0.34 -15.93
C ALA A 146 -10.14 -0.15 -15.51
N PRO A 147 -9.43 0.56 -14.62
CA PRO A 147 -8.20 0.07 -14.00
C PRO A 147 -8.44 -1.30 -13.35
N TRP A 148 -7.48 -2.21 -13.48
CA TRP A 148 -7.61 -3.60 -13.06
C TRP A 148 -8.00 -3.73 -11.59
N LEU A 149 -7.26 -3.07 -10.68
CA LEU A 149 -7.57 -3.04 -9.25
C LEU A 149 -9.03 -2.70 -8.95
N PHE A 150 -9.55 -1.62 -9.56
CA PHE A 150 -10.93 -1.20 -9.38
C PHE A 150 -11.92 -2.23 -9.94
N ALA A 151 -11.70 -2.70 -11.18
CA ALA A 151 -12.60 -3.64 -11.85
C ALA A 151 -12.69 -4.97 -11.10
N GLU A 152 -11.56 -5.46 -10.61
CA GLU A 152 -11.47 -6.68 -9.81
C GLU A 152 -12.17 -6.53 -8.46
N ALA A 153 -11.91 -5.42 -7.74
CA ALA A 153 -12.60 -5.10 -6.49
C ALA A 153 -14.11 -4.96 -6.68
N TYR A 154 -14.55 -4.29 -7.76
CA TYR A 154 -15.97 -4.11 -8.08
C TYR A 154 -16.66 -5.46 -8.32
N LYS A 155 -15.99 -6.42 -8.96
CA LYS A 155 -16.52 -7.78 -9.11
C LYS A 155 -16.80 -8.44 -7.76
N TYR A 156 -15.89 -8.31 -6.78
CA TYR A 156 -16.12 -8.88 -5.44
C TYR A 156 -17.21 -8.12 -4.67
N ARG A 157 -17.32 -6.80 -4.84
CA ARG A 157 -18.41 -6.03 -4.24
C ARG A 157 -19.78 -6.43 -4.80
N ARG A 158 -19.88 -6.65 -6.11
CA ARG A 158 -21.10 -7.14 -6.78
C ARG A 158 -21.42 -8.58 -6.40
N LEU A 159 -20.42 -9.41 -6.13
CA LEU A 159 -20.62 -10.75 -5.57
C LEU A 159 -21.21 -10.69 -4.15
N HIS A 160 -20.70 -9.80 -3.29
CA HIS A 160 -21.31 -9.56 -1.97
C HIS A 160 -22.75 -9.06 -2.11
N GLU A 161 -23.00 -8.12 -3.04
CA GLU A 161 -24.35 -7.59 -3.35
C GLU A 161 -25.35 -8.70 -3.72
N ALA A 162 -24.90 -9.78 -4.36
CA ALA A 162 -25.76 -10.92 -4.68
C ALA A 162 -26.34 -11.61 -3.43
N PHE A 163 -25.65 -11.50 -2.29
CA PHE A 163 -26.06 -12.10 -1.02
C PHE A 163 -26.57 -11.06 -0.01
N SER A 164 -25.99 -9.87 0.09
CA SER A 164 -26.31 -8.88 1.13
C SER A 164 -27.77 -8.42 1.12
N THR A 165 -28.44 -8.45 -0.03
CA THR A 165 -29.88 -8.15 -0.13
C THR A 165 -30.80 -9.32 0.17
N SER A 166 -30.24 -10.51 0.40
CA SER A 166 -30.98 -11.72 0.77
C SER A 166 -31.49 -11.64 2.20
N ARG A 167 -32.65 -12.22 2.45
CA ARG A 167 -33.23 -12.28 3.80
C ARG A 167 -32.48 -13.28 4.69
N TYR A 168 -32.06 -14.41 4.12
CA TYR A 168 -31.48 -15.53 4.87
C TYR A 168 -29.97 -15.73 4.64
N TRP A 169 -29.43 -15.17 3.56
CA TRP A 169 -28.07 -15.46 3.11
C TRP A 169 -27.14 -14.23 3.09
N GLY A 170 -27.51 -13.12 3.74
CA GLY A 170 -26.74 -11.86 3.78
C GLY A 170 -25.30 -11.97 4.30
N HIS A 171 -24.97 -13.03 5.04
CA HIS A 171 -23.62 -13.30 5.57
C HIS A 171 -23.01 -14.57 5.02
N TYR A 172 -23.54 -15.08 3.92
CA TYR A 172 -23.04 -16.28 3.29
C TYR A 172 -21.67 -16.03 2.65
N ASP A 173 -20.75 -16.98 2.85
CA ASP A 173 -19.40 -16.91 2.33
C ASP A 173 -19.12 -18.10 1.43
N VAL A 174 -19.21 -17.85 0.11
CA VAL A 174 -18.95 -18.80 -0.97
C VAL A 174 -17.52 -19.35 -0.98
N PHE A 175 -16.58 -18.74 -0.25
CA PHE A 175 -15.18 -19.15 -0.20
C PHE A 175 -14.82 -19.83 1.13
N TYR A 176 -15.72 -19.84 2.10
CA TYR A 176 -15.44 -20.31 3.46
C TYR A 176 -14.96 -21.77 3.49
N ARG A 177 -15.63 -22.67 2.76
CA ARG A 177 -15.21 -24.08 2.69
C ARG A 177 -13.79 -24.23 2.14
N GLN A 178 -13.46 -23.52 1.05
CA GLN A 178 -12.12 -23.54 0.47
C GLN A 178 -11.06 -23.02 1.45
N LYS A 179 -11.35 -21.95 2.20
CA LYS A 179 -10.44 -21.40 3.22
C LYS A 179 -10.15 -22.42 4.32
N CYS A 180 -11.19 -23.06 4.85
CA CYS A 180 -11.05 -24.09 5.89
C CYS A 180 -10.28 -25.32 5.38
N ASP A 181 -10.59 -25.79 4.16
CA ASP A 181 -9.93 -26.94 3.54
C ASP A 181 -8.43 -26.68 3.33
N THR A 182 -8.07 -25.45 2.94
CA THR A 182 -6.67 -25.06 2.70
C THR A 182 -5.86 -25.14 3.98
N PHE A 183 -6.38 -24.63 5.10
CA PHE A 183 -5.70 -24.74 6.40
C PHE A 183 -5.56 -26.19 6.87
N SER A 184 -6.61 -27.00 6.68
CA SER A 184 -6.63 -28.40 7.11
C SER A 184 -5.60 -29.26 6.34
N ARG A 185 -5.19 -28.82 5.14
CA ARG A 185 -4.16 -29.47 4.33
C ARG A 185 -2.73 -29.06 4.69
N SER A 186 -2.55 -28.06 5.54
CA SER A 186 -1.23 -27.57 5.98
C SER A 186 -0.78 -28.19 7.31
N ALA A 187 -1.25 -29.40 7.63
CA ALA A 187 -1.06 -30.04 8.93
C ALA A 187 0.41 -30.07 9.39
N ASP A 188 1.33 -30.55 8.53
CA ASP A 188 2.75 -30.69 8.86
C ASP A 188 3.37 -29.35 9.28
N ALA A 189 3.18 -28.30 8.47
CA ALA A 189 3.72 -26.97 8.75
C ALA A 189 3.02 -26.28 9.93
N VAL A 190 1.72 -26.54 10.13
CA VAL A 190 0.98 -26.04 11.31
C VAL A 190 1.60 -26.63 12.58
N PHE A 191 1.82 -27.94 12.60
CA PHE A 191 2.36 -28.63 13.78
C PHE A 191 3.83 -28.38 14.02
N GLU A 192 4.64 -28.19 12.98
CA GLU A 192 6.03 -27.77 13.13
C GLU A 192 6.13 -26.44 13.89
N LEU A 193 5.37 -25.43 13.45
CA LEU A 193 5.33 -24.13 14.12
C LEU A 193 4.68 -24.23 15.51
N SER A 194 3.60 -25.02 15.67
CA SER A 194 2.95 -25.11 16.98
C SER A 194 3.81 -25.83 18.01
N MET A 195 4.50 -26.90 17.63
CA MET A 195 5.40 -27.64 18.50
C MET A 195 6.58 -26.76 18.93
N ARG A 196 7.14 -25.99 18.00
CA ARG A 196 8.27 -25.10 18.27
C ARG A 196 7.91 -23.91 19.16
N PHE A 197 6.72 -23.32 18.98
CA PHE A 197 6.31 -22.09 19.66
C PHE A 197 5.22 -22.29 20.72
N ALA A 198 4.81 -23.54 21.02
CA ALA A 198 3.86 -23.83 22.10
C ALA A 198 4.34 -23.24 23.43
N ASP A 199 5.64 -23.34 23.70
CA ASP A 199 6.29 -22.62 24.78
C ASP A 199 6.79 -21.24 24.30
N PRO A 200 6.62 -20.19 25.12
CA PRO A 200 7.13 -18.87 24.79
C PRO A 200 8.62 -18.88 24.45
N PHE A 201 9.01 -18.08 23.46
CA PHE A 201 10.41 -17.94 23.08
C PHE A 201 11.22 -17.41 24.26
N LYS A 202 12.25 -18.17 24.67
CA LYS A 202 13.15 -17.81 25.77
C LYS A 202 14.58 -17.76 25.28
N ILE A 203 15.23 -16.64 25.54
CA ILE A 203 16.67 -16.47 25.33
C ILE A 203 17.37 -16.92 26.61
N SER A 204 18.46 -17.69 26.47
CA SER A 204 19.23 -18.16 27.64
C SER A 204 19.74 -17.00 28.49
N GLU A 205 19.61 -17.14 29.81
CA GLU A 205 20.11 -16.15 30.78
C GLU A 205 21.64 -16.12 30.85
N ASP A 206 22.33 -17.13 30.32
CA ASP A 206 23.79 -17.19 30.36
C ASP A 206 24.46 -16.34 29.26
N LEU A 207 23.69 -15.84 28.29
CA LEU A 207 24.19 -15.03 27.19
C LEU A 207 24.44 -13.58 27.60
N SER A 208 25.49 -12.96 27.04
CA SER A 208 25.76 -11.54 27.19
C SER A 208 24.65 -10.68 26.54
N PRO A 209 24.48 -9.41 26.94
CA PRO A 209 23.44 -8.55 26.36
C PRO A 209 23.51 -8.42 24.83
N ALA A 210 24.72 -8.44 24.25
CA ALA A 210 24.91 -8.37 22.80
C ALA A 210 24.46 -9.67 22.11
N GLU A 211 24.80 -10.82 22.68
CA GLU A 211 24.39 -12.13 22.16
C GLU A 211 22.88 -12.34 22.28
N ARG A 212 22.26 -11.85 23.35
CA ARG A 212 20.80 -11.89 23.51
C ARG A 212 20.10 -11.06 22.43
N LEU A 213 20.59 -9.84 22.19
CA LEU A 213 20.04 -8.97 21.15
C LEU A 213 20.18 -9.59 19.76
N GLU A 214 21.31 -10.23 19.49
CA GLU A 214 21.52 -10.92 18.21
C GLU A 214 20.63 -12.15 18.05
N ALA A 215 20.43 -12.94 19.11
CA ALA A 215 19.49 -14.07 19.09
C ALA A 215 18.04 -13.61 18.85
N GLU A 216 17.62 -12.50 19.47
CA GLU A 216 16.32 -11.88 19.23
C GLU A 216 16.19 -11.38 17.78
N ARG A 217 17.24 -10.76 17.25
CA ARG A 217 17.31 -10.28 15.86
C ARG A 217 17.15 -11.43 14.87
N LEU A 218 17.87 -12.53 15.06
CA LEU A 218 17.81 -13.70 14.18
C LEU A 218 16.40 -14.32 14.20
N MET A 219 15.79 -14.46 15.38
CA MET A 219 14.40 -14.94 15.51
C MET A 219 13.41 -14.00 14.83
N PHE A 220 13.60 -12.68 14.96
CA PHE A 220 12.79 -11.68 14.27
C PHE A 220 12.88 -11.84 12.75
N LEU A 221 14.09 -11.98 12.19
CA LEU A 221 14.27 -12.16 10.75
C LEU A 221 13.64 -13.46 10.24
N GLU A 222 13.78 -14.54 11.00
CA GLU A 222 13.18 -15.83 10.68
C GLU A 222 11.65 -15.74 10.65
N LEU A 223 11.03 -15.23 11.72
CA LEU A 223 9.57 -15.12 11.78
C LEU A 223 9.00 -14.06 10.83
N THR A 224 9.78 -13.04 10.47
CA THR A 224 9.41 -12.12 9.38
C THR A 224 9.31 -12.87 8.05
N GLN A 225 10.21 -13.83 7.80
CA GLN A 225 10.16 -14.69 6.62
C GLN A 225 9.00 -15.67 6.68
N VAL A 226 8.72 -16.30 7.84
CA VAL A 226 7.54 -17.16 8.02
C VAL A 226 6.25 -16.39 7.67
N CYS A 227 6.12 -15.16 8.18
CA CYS A 227 5.02 -14.26 7.88
C CYS A 227 4.96 -13.84 6.40
N LEU A 228 6.10 -13.63 5.75
CA LEU A 228 6.21 -13.28 4.32
C LEU A 228 5.85 -14.44 3.38
N TRP A 229 6.33 -15.65 3.70
CA TRP A 229 6.20 -16.84 2.86
C TRP A 229 4.92 -17.65 3.13
N GLY A 230 4.14 -17.32 4.16
CA GLY A 230 2.87 -18.01 4.47
C GLY A 230 1.86 -18.04 3.33
N ASN A 231 2.02 -17.18 2.32
CA ASN A 231 1.21 -17.11 1.09
C ASN A 231 1.86 -17.77 -0.15
N SER A 232 2.99 -18.46 0.02
CA SER A 232 3.75 -19.10 -1.06
C SER A 232 3.36 -20.56 -1.25
N THR A 233 3.51 -21.04 -2.48
CA THR A 233 3.33 -22.45 -2.84
C THR A 233 4.50 -23.32 -2.41
N ASP A 234 5.65 -22.71 -2.08
CA ASP A 234 6.88 -23.42 -1.70
C ASP A 234 7.09 -23.42 -0.18
N LEU A 235 6.13 -23.99 0.53
CA LEU A 235 6.21 -24.18 1.99
C LEU A 235 7.38 -25.10 2.39
N SER A 236 7.94 -25.87 1.45
CA SER A 236 9.12 -26.74 1.72
C SER A 236 10.34 -25.94 2.21
N LEU A 237 10.42 -24.66 1.84
CA LEU A 237 11.44 -23.72 2.30
C LEU A 237 11.30 -23.33 3.78
N LEU A 238 10.12 -23.51 4.38
CA LEU A 238 9.89 -23.27 5.81
C LEU A 238 10.20 -24.52 6.65
N ILE A 239 10.28 -25.71 6.03
CA ILE A 239 10.14 -27.03 6.70
C ILE A 239 11.51 -27.71 6.97
N ASP A 240 12.63 -27.10 6.59
CA ASP A 240 13.99 -27.62 6.85
C ASP A 240 14.65 -26.98 8.10
N MET A 241 13.94 -26.87 9.23
CA MET A 241 14.48 -26.26 10.45
C MET A 241 14.36 -27.17 11.67
N SER A 242 15.25 -28.17 11.77
CA SER A 242 15.39 -28.98 12.99
C SER A 242 16.07 -28.20 14.14
N GLU A 243 15.79 -28.55 15.41
CA GLU A 243 16.43 -27.92 16.58
C GLU A 243 17.97 -27.98 16.56
N ASP A 244 18.53 -29.03 15.97
CA ASP A 244 19.98 -29.19 15.80
C ASP A 244 20.56 -28.21 14.77
N GLN A 245 19.76 -27.76 13.79
CA GLN A 245 20.13 -26.70 12.85
C GLN A 245 19.97 -25.29 13.43
N ILE A 246 19.21 -25.09 14.51
CA ILE A 246 19.19 -23.82 15.26
C ILE A 246 20.49 -23.67 16.07
N LYS A 247 20.98 -24.76 16.66
CA LYS A 247 22.34 -24.80 17.24
C LYS A 247 23.42 -24.67 16.17
N SER A 248 23.17 -25.19 14.97
CA SER A 248 24.05 -24.96 13.83
C SER A 248 23.94 -23.52 13.30
N LEU A 249 22.81 -22.82 13.36
CA LEU A 249 22.70 -21.39 12.99
C LEU A 249 23.55 -20.50 13.91
N GLN A 250 23.78 -20.91 15.16
CA GLN A 250 24.72 -20.26 16.07
C GLN A 250 26.20 -20.54 15.71
N SER A 251 26.50 -21.57 14.91
CA SER A 251 27.87 -22.01 14.58
C SER A 251 28.23 -21.96 13.07
N THR A 252 27.24 -21.89 12.19
CA THR A 252 27.26 -21.75 10.73
C THR A 252 26.15 -20.77 10.36
N GLY A 253 26.33 -19.50 10.73
CA GLY A 253 25.35 -18.46 10.37
C GLY A 253 25.21 -18.38 8.84
N GLY A 254 24.00 -18.61 8.32
CA GLY A 254 23.59 -18.04 7.03
C GLY A 254 23.22 -18.98 5.88
N ASP A 255 23.59 -20.27 5.84
CA ASP A 255 23.46 -21.03 4.59
C ASP A 255 22.00 -21.37 4.17
N HIS A 256 21.10 -21.63 5.12
CA HIS A 256 19.66 -21.86 4.82
C HIS A 256 18.87 -20.56 4.61
N LEU A 257 19.20 -19.49 5.35
CA LEU A 257 18.69 -18.13 5.08
C LEU A 257 19.12 -17.65 3.70
N ALA A 258 20.36 -17.95 3.28
CA ALA A 258 20.88 -17.56 1.97
C ALA A 258 20.17 -18.26 0.81
N ALA A 259 19.57 -19.44 1.00
CA ALA A 259 18.80 -20.13 -0.03
C ALA A 259 17.43 -19.50 -0.24
N THR A 260 16.74 -19.11 0.83
CA THR A 260 15.45 -18.41 0.80
C THR A 260 15.57 -16.95 0.40
N GLU A 261 16.66 -16.28 0.81
CA GLU A 261 16.98 -14.89 0.44
C GLU A 261 17.12 -14.68 -1.07
N LYS A 262 17.52 -15.70 -1.84
CA LYS A 262 17.66 -15.60 -3.32
C LYS A 262 16.36 -15.21 -4.02
N ASN A 263 15.22 -15.58 -3.45
CA ASN A 263 13.90 -15.26 -4.01
C ASN A 263 13.29 -13.99 -3.39
N ILE A 264 14.02 -13.30 -2.50
CA ILE A 264 13.61 -12.01 -1.90
C ILE A 264 14.22 -10.87 -2.71
N LEU A 265 13.46 -10.29 -3.65
CA LEU A 265 14.00 -9.28 -4.58
C LEU A 265 14.16 -7.89 -3.94
N GLY A 266 13.32 -7.54 -2.98
CA GLY A 266 13.46 -6.35 -2.15
C GLY A 266 13.53 -6.77 -0.70
N ASN A 267 14.70 -6.69 -0.06
CA ASN A 267 14.92 -7.21 1.29
C ASN A 267 15.31 -6.09 2.27
N HIS A 268 14.30 -5.47 2.90
CA HIS A 268 14.49 -4.44 3.92
C HIS A 268 14.30 -5.00 5.36
N MET A 269 14.41 -6.32 5.57
CA MET A 269 14.16 -6.95 6.87
C MET A 269 15.10 -6.44 7.98
N ASN A 270 16.38 -6.23 7.65
CA ASN A 270 17.34 -5.64 8.60
C ASN A 270 16.95 -4.20 8.99
N GLY A 271 16.41 -3.41 8.05
CA GLY A 271 15.88 -2.09 8.39
C GLY A 271 14.63 -2.17 9.26
N LEU A 272 13.80 -3.21 9.09
CA LEU A 272 12.60 -3.41 9.91
C LEU A 272 12.98 -3.76 11.34
N TRP A 273 14.02 -4.58 11.52
CA TRP A 273 14.59 -4.85 12.83
C TRP A 273 14.99 -3.57 13.56
N GLU A 274 15.75 -2.68 12.90
CA GLU A 274 16.13 -1.39 13.49
C GLU A 274 14.89 -0.54 13.84
N THR A 275 13.87 -0.58 13.00
CA THR A 275 12.62 0.14 13.24
C THR A 275 11.91 -0.36 14.50
N VAL A 276 11.71 -1.67 14.63
CA VAL A 276 11.02 -2.29 15.78
C VAL A 276 11.83 -2.14 17.06
N LYS A 277 13.16 -2.25 16.99
CA LYS A 277 14.06 -1.98 18.11
C LYS A 277 13.92 -0.54 18.63
N ILE A 278 13.89 0.45 17.74
CA ILE A 278 13.69 1.86 18.11
C ILE A 278 12.28 2.08 18.70
N MET A 279 11.26 1.40 18.17
CA MET A 279 9.89 1.50 18.67
C MET A 279 9.76 1.01 20.10
N ARG A 280 10.37 -0.14 20.41
CA ARG A 280 10.42 -0.71 21.77
C ARG A 280 10.95 0.31 22.79
N GLU A 281 11.98 1.07 22.43
CA GLU A 281 12.62 2.04 23.32
C GLU A 281 11.79 3.33 23.52
N LYS A 282 10.93 3.70 22.55
CA LYS A 282 10.32 5.05 22.51
C LYS A 282 8.83 5.09 22.81
N THR A 283 8.03 4.18 22.27
CA THR A 283 6.57 4.36 22.17
C THR A 283 5.76 3.21 22.75
N GLY A 284 6.39 2.09 23.08
CA GLY A 284 5.70 0.90 23.59
C GLY A 284 5.13 -0.01 22.48
N GLY A 285 5.28 0.35 21.21
CA GLY A 285 5.12 -0.58 20.08
C GLY A 285 3.69 -1.07 19.83
N ARG A 286 2.82 -0.18 19.33
CA ARG A 286 1.60 -0.60 18.64
C ARG A 286 1.95 -1.03 17.22
N VAL A 287 1.67 -2.28 16.88
CA VAL A 287 1.86 -2.81 15.53
C VAL A 287 0.51 -3.16 14.92
N ASP A 288 0.28 -2.79 13.67
CA ASP A 288 -0.94 -3.12 12.94
C ASP A 288 -0.63 -4.04 11.75
N PHE A 289 -1.44 -5.08 11.55
CA PHE A 289 -1.42 -5.95 10.38
C PHE A 289 -2.66 -5.70 9.54
N VAL A 290 -2.49 -5.21 8.32
CA VAL A 290 -3.53 -5.22 7.29
C VAL A 290 -3.44 -6.56 6.58
N LEU A 291 -4.38 -7.45 6.92
CA LEU A 291 -4.33 -8.87 6.58
C LEU A 291 -4.63 -9.13 5.09
N ASP A 292 -4.04 -10.23 4.59
CA ASP A 292 -4.35 -10.84 3.29
C ASP A 292 -5.18 -12.09 3.53
N ASN A 293 -4.61 -13.30 3.37
CA ASN A 293 -5.36 -14.55 3.34
C ASN A 293 -5.59 -15.19 4.71
N ALA A 294 -6.74 -15.87 4.83
CA ALA A 294 -7.06 -16.78 5.91
C ALA A 294 -6.27 -18.09 5.80
N GLY A 295 -6.49 -18.99 6.76
CA GLY A 295 -5.80 -20.28 6.81
C GLY A 295 -4.34 -20.12 7.23
N PHE A 296 -3.43 -20.73 6.48
CA PHE A 296 -2.04 -20.86 6.91
C PHE A 296 -1.30 -19.50 6.95
N GLU A 297 -1.59 -18.57 6.03
CA GLU A 297 -0.98 -17.23 6.08
C GLU A 297 -1.38 -16.49 7.36
N LEU A 298 -2.68 -16.44 7.69
CA LEU A 298 -3.16 -15.86 8.94
C LEU A 298 -2.53 -16.54 10.18
N TYR A 299 -2.36 -17.85 10.13
CA TYR A 299 -1.68 -18.58 11.21
C TYR A 299 -0.22 -18.13 11.36
N CYS A 300 0.53 -17.97 10.26
CA CYS A 300 1.89 -17.42 10.27
C CYS A 300 1.93 -15.97 10.80
N ASP A 301 0.95 -15.14 10.43
CA ASP A 301 0.81 -13.78 10.95
C ASP A 301 0.62 -13.77 12.48
N CYS A 302 -0.21 -14.68 12.99
CA CYS A 302 -0.44 -14.87 14.41
C CYS A 302 0.81 -15.39 15.16
N VAL A 303 1.57 -16.32 14.58
CA VAL A 303 2.85 -16.79 15.14
C VAL A 303 3.85 -15.64 15.26
N TYR A 304 4.00 -14.84 14.21
CA TYR A 304 4.89 -13.67 14.24
C TYR A 304 4.43 -12.62 15.25
N ALA A 305 3.12 -12.33 15.28
CA ALA A 305 2.54 -11.41 16.25
C ALA A 305 2.73 -11.88 17.72
N ASP A 306 2.61 -13.19 17.98
CA ASP A 306 2.84 -13.76 19.31
C ASP A 306 4.29 -13.53 19.74
N PHE A 307 5.26 -13.75 18.86
CA PHE A 307 6.66 -13.44 19.13
C PHE A 307 6.89 -11.95 19.41
N LEU A 308 6.30 -11.04 18.62
CA LEU A 308 6.44 -9.60 18.83
C LEU A 308 5.93 -9.16 20.21
N LEU A 309 4.84 -9.75 20.70
CA LEU A 309 4.35 -9.52 22.06
C LEU A 309 5.25 -10.13 23.13
N GLN A 310 5.66 -11.39 22.96
CA GLN A 310 6.45 -12.11 23.97
C GLN A 310 7.85 -11.50 24.16
N SER A 311 8.48 -11.06 23.08
CA SER A 311 9.78 -10.36 23.10
C SER A 311 9.70 -8.93 23.65
N GLY A 312 8.50 -8.40 23.83
CA GLY A 312 8.29 -6.99 24.20
C GLY A 312 8.65 -6.01 23.08
N LEU A 313 8.82 -6.48 21.85
CA LEU A 313 8.97 -5.63 20.67
C LEU A 313 7.67 -4.87 20.33
N ALA A 314 6.53 -5.42 20.74
CA ALA A 314 5.22 -4.78 20.72
C ALA A 314 4.49 -4.99 22.05
N THR A 315 3.61 -4.05 22.43
CA THR A 315 2.70 -4.22 23.58
C THR A 315 1.25 -4.44 23.17
N GLN A 316 0.89 -4.03 21.94
CA GLN A 316 -0.42 -4.26 21.36
C GLN A 316 -0.28 -4.52 19.87
N ILE A 317 -1.03 -5.51 19.38
CA ILE A 317 -1.11 -5.87 17.97
C ILE A 317 -2.55 -5.75 17.52
N ARG A 318 -2.76 -5.11 16.37
CA ARG A 318 -4.08 -4.94 15.78
C ARG A 318 -4.13 -5.61 14.42
N PHE A 319 -5.21 -6.30 14.14
CA PHE A 319 -5.43 -7.05 12.91
C PHE A 319 -6.60 -6.43 12.17
N HIS A 320 -6.39 -6.02 10.94
CA HIS A 320 -7.38 -5.39 10.08
C HIS A 320 -7.80 -6.37 9.00
N GLY A 321 -9.02 -6.90 9.11
CA GLY A 321 -9.59 -7.81 8.11
C GLY A 321 -10.70 -7.18 7.28
N LYS A 322 -11.26 -7.99 6.38
CA LYS A 322 -12.31 -7.61 5.43
C LYS A 322 -13.69 -7.83 6.06
N ARG A 323 -14.67 -6.99 5.72
CA ARG A 323 -16.03 -7.05 6.31
C ARG A 323 -16.87 -8.21 5.80
N TYR A 324 -16.62 -8.64 4.58
CA TYR A 324 -17.33 -9.70 3.88
C TYR A 324 -16.36 -10.44 2.95
N PRO A 325 -16.77 -11.57 2.32
CA PRO A 325 -15.90 -12.37 1.48
C PRO A 325 -15.25 -11.54 0.37
N TRP A 326 -13.92 -11.52 0.35
CA TRP A 326 -13.14 -10.62 -0.48
C TRP A 326 -11.97 -11.39 -1.08
N PHE A 327 -11.70 -11.20 -2.37
CA PHE A 327 -10.54 -11.77 -3.06
C PHE A 327 -10.28 -13.26 -2.79
N VAL A 328 -11.37 -14.05 -2.72
CA VAL A 328 -11.40 -15.49 -2.41
C VAL A 328 -11.00 -15.78 -0.97
N SER A 329 -9.72 -15.63 -0.64
CA SER A 329 -9.15 -16.14 0.59
C SER A 329 -8.95 -15.09 1.68
N ASP A 330 -9.28 -13.81 1.45
CA ASP A 330 -9.01 -12.77 2.44
C ASP A 330 -9.70 -13.02 3.79
N VAL A 331 -9.01 -12.63 4.88
CA VAL A 331 -9.49 -12.80 6.26
C VAL A 331 -10.70 -11.93 6.54
N THR A 332 -11.82 -12.56 6.89
CA THR A 332 -12.98 -11.93 7.52
C THR A 332 -13.03 -12.22 9.02
N LYS A 333 -13.94 -11.57 9.76
CA LYS A 333 -14.10 -11.83 11.22
C LYS A 333 -14.41 -13.31 11.48
N LYS A 334 -15.21 -13.91 10.61
CA LYS A 334 -15.57 -15.32 10.69
C LYS A 334 -14.35 -16.24 10.56
N ASP A 335 -13.41 -15.91 9.67
CA ASP A 335 -12.19 -16.70 9.48
C ASP A 335 -11.24 -16.58 10.68
N TRP A 336 -11.12 -15.37 11.23
CA TRP A 336 -10.35 -15.09 12.45
C TRP A 336 -10.87 -15.93 13.63
N GLU A 337 -12.17 -15.88 13.90
CA GLU A 337 -12.80 -16.66 14.96
C GLU A 337 -12.70 -18.16 14.69
N TRP A 338 -12.87 -18.58 13.43
CA TRP A 338 -12.76 -19.97 13.05
C TRP A 338 -11.36 -20.53 13.31
N LEU A 339 -10.30 -19.81 12.95
CA LEU A 339 -8.92 -20.24 13.19
C LEU A 339 -8.68 -20.48 14.68
N LEU A 340 -8.94 -19.47 15.52
CA LEU A 340 -8.69 -19.54 16.96
C LEU A 340 -9.52 -20.63 17.64
N ASN A 341 -10.78 -20.80 17.24
CA ASN A 341 -11.63 -21.86 17.78
C ASN A 341 -11.20 -23.25 17.30
N SER A 342 -10.80 -23.39 16.04
CA SER A 342 -10.37 -24.67 15.48
C SER A 342 -9.07 -25.17 16.08
N MET A 343 -8.14 -24.26 16.43
CA MET A 343 -6.91 -24.62 17.13
C MET A 343 -7.15 -25.19 18.54
N VAL A 344 -8.20 -24.74 19.22
CA VAL A 344 -8.46 -25.13 20.63
C VAL A 344 -9.45 -26.29 20.73
N TYR A 345 -10.52 -26.26 19.93
CA TYR A 345 -11.66 -27.16 20.02
C TYR A 345 -11.89 -28.01 18.76
N GLY A 346 -11.18 -27.71 17.67
CA GLY A 346 -11.39 -28.35 16.38
C GLY A 346 -10.87 -29.79 16.34
N GLN A 347 -11.36 -30.53 15.36
CA GLN A 347 -10.94 -31.89 15.02
C GLN A 347 -10.41 -31.96 13.58
N LEU A 348 -9.75 -30.88 13.13
CA LEU A 348 -9.31 -30.73 11.73
C LEU A 348 -8.24 -31.74 11.31
N PHE A 349 -7.46 -32.24 12.26
CA PHE A 349 -6.30 -33.09 12.01
C PHE A 349 -6.51 -34.47 12.64
N PRO A 350 -7.30 -35.37 12.01
CA PRO A 350 -7.68 -36.65 12.60
C PRO A 350 -6.51 -37.62 12.81
N ASN A 351 -5.39 -37.40 12.12
CA ASN A 351 -4.18 -38.23 12.19
C ASN A 351 -3.08 -37.64 13.06
N ALA A 352 -3.31 -36.48 13.70
CA ALA A 352 -2.32 -35.84 14.55
C ALA A 352 -2.20 -36.58 15.90
N SER A 353 -0.99 -36.62 16.43
CA SER A 353 -0.71 -37.13 17.77
C SER A 353 -1.28 -36.22 18.87
N ASP A 354 -1.47 -36.76 20.06
CA ASP A 354 -1.93 -35.99 21.22
C ASP A 354 -1.00 -34.81 21.55
N VAL A 355 0.30 -34.98 21.30
CA VAL A 355 1.33 -33.95 21.55
C VAL A 355 1.19 -32.80 20.55
N GLU A 356 1.01 -33.12 19.28
CA GLU A 356 0.78 -32.13 18.22
C GLU A 356 -0.51 -31.34 18.48
N LEU A 357 -1.60 -32.03 18.80
CA LEU A 357 -2.88 -31.38 19.13
C LEU A 357 -2.78 -30.50 20.38
N GLU A 358 -2.05 -30.94 21.41
CA GLU A 358 -1.84 -30.13 22.61
C GLU A 358 -0.99 -28.89 22.33
N SER A 359 0.07 -28.99 21.52
CA SER A 359 0.88 -27.82 21.13
C SER A 359 0.05 -26.75 20.42
N LEU A 360 -0.82 -27.15 19.50
CA LEU A 360 -1.72 -26.26 18.78
C LEU A 360 -2.75 -25.63 19.73
N ARG A 361 -3.30 -26.43 20.66
CA ARG A 361 -4.24 -25.96 21.69
C ARG A 361 -3.60 -24.92 22.60
N ARG A 362 -2.34 -25.09 22.98
CA ARG A 362 -1.59 -24.12 23.81
C ARG A 362 -1.44 -22.77 23.12
N LEU A 363 -1.07 -22.76 21.82
CA LEU A 363 -1.06 -21.53 21.01
C LEU A 363 -2.44 -20.88 20.97
N GLY A 364 -3.46 -21.63 20.56
CA GLY A 364 -4.82 -21.10 20.40
C GLY A 364 -5.37 -20.53 21.71
N THR A 365 -5.09 -21.18 22.85
CA THR A 365 -5.50 -20.71 24.18
C THR A 365 -4.80 -19.41 24.54
N ARG A 366 -3.49 -19.29 24.28
CA ARG A 366 -2.71 -18.07 24.53
C ARG A 366 -3.20 -16.90 23.68
N TRP A 367 -3.47 -17.13 22.39
CA TRP A 367 -3.94 -16.10 21.47
C TRP A 367 -5.34 -15.61 21.82
N LYS A 368 -6.26 -16.50 22.21
CA LYS A 368 -7.58 -16.11 22.74
C LYS A 368 -7.47 -15.31 24.04
N GLN A 369 -6.48 -15.60 24.88
CA GLN A 369 -6.20 -14.81 26.07
C GLN A 369 -5.70 -13.40 25.69
N TYR A 370 -4.86 -13.24 24.67
CA TYR A 370 -4.45 -11.92 24.18
C TYR A 370 -5.63 -11.09 23.65
N GLU A 371 -6.59 -11.70 22.95
CA GLU A 371 -7.82 -11.01 22.55
C GLU A 371 -8.61 -10.52 23.77
N LYS A 372 -8.77 -11.38 24.78
CA LYS A 372 -9.48 -11.04 26.01
C LYS A 372 -8.80 -9.92 26.80
N GLU A 373 -7.47 -9.87 26.78
CA GLU A 373 -6.66 -8.84 27.43
C GLU A 373 -6.53 -7.54 26.62
N GLY A 374 -7.02 -7.51 25.37
CA GLY A 374 -6.86 -6.37 24.46
C GLY A 374 -5.42 -6.16 23.97
N LYS A 375 -4.55 -7.17 24.13
CA LYS A 375 -3.22 -7.20 23.51
C LYS A 375 -3.32 -7.48 22.03
N TRP A 376 -4.26 -8.34 21.64
CA TRP A 376 -4.69 -8.51 20.26
C TRP A 376 -6.06 -7.85 20.07
N VAL A 377 -6.22 -7.10 18.99
CA VAL A 377 -7.50 -6.49 18.63
C VAL A 377 -7.76 -6.77 17.15
N TYR A 378 -8.85 -7.46 16.85
CA TYR A 378 -9.31 -7.62 15.48
C TYR A 378 -10.33 -6.52 15.13
N GLU A 379 -10.10 -5.83 14.03
CA GLU A 379 -10.90 -4.71 13.55
C GLU A 379 -11.24 -4.86 12.07
N GLN A 380 -12.30 -4.20 11.64
CA GLN A 380 -12.70 -4.13 10.23
C GLN A 380 -13.10 -2.70 9.90
N HIS A 381 -12.84 -2.29 8.66
CA HIS A 381 -13.24 -0.98 8.17
C HIS A 381 -13.76 -1.11 6.73
N PRO A 382 -14.84 -0.39 6.34
CA PRO A 382 -15.41 -0.48 4.99
C PRO A 382 -14.38 -0.19 3.88
N PHE A 383 -13.46 0.75 4.13
CA PHE A 383 -12.42 1.16 3.18
C PHE A 383 -11.59 -0.01 2.61
N TRP A 384 -11.30 -1.04 3.42
CA TRP A 384 -10.51 -2.19 2.98
C TRP A 384 -11.15 -2.93 1.78
N CYS A 385 -12.48 -2.89 1.69
CA CYS A 385 -13.27 -3.54 0.64
C CYS A 385 -13.79 -2.57 -0.44
N THR A 386 -13.14 -1.41 -0.61
CA THR A 386 -13.45 -0.43 -1.68
C THR A 386 -12.54 -0.59 -2.90
N GLY A 387 -12.89 0.09 -4.00
CA GLY A 387 -12.07 0.22 -5.22
C GLY A 387 -10.91 1.22 -5.10
N TYR A 388 -10.91 2.05 -4.05
CA TYR A 388 -9.85 3.02 -3.78
C TYR A 388 -8.51 2.37 -3.45
N THR A 389 -7.45 3.09 -3.80
CA THR A 389 -6.07 2.77 -3.39
C THR A 389 -5.78 3.40 -2.03
N PHE A 390 -4.64 3.07 -1.43
CA PHE A 390 -4.25 3.69 -0.17
C PHE A 390 -3.75 5.13 -0.33
N TRP A 391 -3.59 5.63 -1.57
CA TRP A 391 -3.38 7.06 -1.81
C TRP A 391 -4.59 7.89 -1.38
N GLU A 392 -5.79 7.35 -1.51
CA GLU A 392 -7.03 8.02 -1.13
C GLU A 392 -7.42 7.81 0.34
N LEU A 393 -6.63 7.04 1.11
CA LEU A 393 -6.96 6.70 2.50
C LEU A 393 -7.21 7.93 3.36
N HIS A 394 -6.34 8.94 3.26
CA HIS A 394 -6.48 10.19 4.01
C HIS A 394 -7.75 10.98 3.63
N SER A 395 -8.15 10.98 2.36
CA SER A 395 -9.29 11.78 1.89
C SER A 395 -10.64 11.07 2.00
N GLU A 396 -10.66 9.75 1.79
CA GLU A 396 -11.90 8.96 1.70
C GLU A 396 -12.20 8.19 2.99
N ALA A 397 -11.20 7.95 3.84
CA ALA A 397 -11.35 7.35 5.17
C ALA A 397 -10.45 8.06 6.21
N PRO A 398 -10.66 9.37 6.47
CA PRO A 398 -9.81 10.17 7.36
C PRO A 398 -9.79 9.64 8.80
N ASP A 399 -10.87 8.99 9.25
CA ASP A 399 -10.98 8.32 10.54
C ASP A 399 -10.05 7.10 10.63
N LEU A 400 -10.02 6.25 9.59
CA LEU A 400 -9.09 5.14 9.49
C LEU A 400 -7.63 5.63 9.37
N PHE A 401 -7.37 6.67 8.59
CA PHE A 401 -6.04 7.28 8.50
C PHE A 401 -5.57 7.78 9.88
N LEU A 402 -6.42 8.51 10.60
CA LEU A 402 -6.11 8.97 11.95
C LEU A 402 -5.91 7.81 12.92
N HIS A 403 -6.70 6.73 12.79
CA HIS A 403 -6.52 5.52 13.60
C HIS A 403 -5.15 4.86 13.37
N LEU A 404 -4.74 4.73 12.11
CA LEU A 404 -3.46 4.14 11.71
C LEU A 404 -2.28 5.06 12.01
N SER A 405 -2.45 6.39 12.01
CA SER A 405 -1.40 7.36 12.37
C SER A 405 -0.85 7.17 13.79
N ARG A 406 -1.60 6.48 14.66
CA ARG A 406 -1.22 6.12 16.03
C ARG A 406 -0.44 4.79 16.10
N SER A 407 -0.31 4.09 14.98
CA SER A 407 0.48 2.88 14.87
C SER A 407 1.95 3.24 14.70
N ASP A 408 2.82 2.50 15.38
CA ASP A 408 4.26 2.67 15.25
C ASP A 408 4.80 1.99 13.98
N LEU A 409 4.12 0.94 13.52
CA LEU A 409 4.41 0.21 12.29
C LEU A 409 3.16 -0.52 11.79
N VAL A 410 2.85 -0.33 10.50
CA VAL A 410 1.76 -1.02 9.82
C VAL A 410 2.33 -1.99 8.78
N TYR A 411 2.16 -3.29 9.00
CA TYR A 411 2.43 -4.34 8.04
C TYR A 411 1.26 -4.50 7.08
N PHE A 412 1.49 -4.33 5.79
CA PHE A 412 0.56 -4.65 4.72
C PHE A 412 0.93 -5.99 4.12
N LYS A 413 0.11 -7.01 4.37
CA LYS A 413 0.35 -8.38 3.91
C LYS A 413 -0.15 -8.57 2.48
N GLY A 414 0.59 -9.34 1.69
CA GLY A 414 0.10 -9.87 0.42
C GLY A 414 0.09 -8.92 -0.77
N ASP A 415 -0.33 -9.48 -1.90
CA ASP A 415 -0.23 -8.83 -3.21
C ASP A 415 -1.28 -7.72 -3.40
N LEU A 416 -2.53 -7.94 -2.97
CA LEU A 416 -3.59 -6.93 -3.10
C LEU A 416 -3.28 -5.66 -2.30
N ASN A 417 -2.82 -5.79 -1.05
CA ASN A 417 -2.47 -4.63 -0.25
C ASN A 417 -1.28 -3.87 -0.86
N HIS A 418 -0.31 -4.57 -1.45
CA HIS A 418 0.78 -3.92 -2.17
C HIS A 418 0.29 -3.19 -3.41
N ARG A 419 -0.60 -3.80 -4.22
CA ARG A 419 -1.23 -3.15 -5.38
C ARG A 419 -2.01 -1.90 -4.96
N LYS A 420 -2.72 -1.94 -3.83
CA LYS A 420 -3.40 -0.77 -3.24
C LYS A 420 -2.42 0.28 -2.71
N LEU A 421 -1.26 -0.10 -2.18
CA LEU A 421 -0.20 0.84 -1.80
C LEU A 421 0.38 1.56 -3.02
N THR A 422 0.64 0.83 -4.11
CA THR A 422 1.42 1.29 -5.27
C THR A 422 0.56 1.67 -6.48
N TYR A 423 -0.75 1.81 -6.29
CA TYR A 423 -1.72 2.20 -7.32
C TYR A 423 -1.85 1.22 -8.51
N ASP A 424 -1.40 -0.03 -8.37
CA ASP A 424 -1.51 -1.10 -9.37
C ASP A 424 -1.11 -0.65 -10.79
N CYS A 425 0.06 -0.03 -10.91
CA CYS A 425 0.49 0.66 -12.12
C CYS A 425 1.84 0.16 -12.64
N ALA A 426 2.11 0.41 -13.93
CA ALA A 426 3.33 0.03 -14.62
C ALA A 426 4.49 1.02 -14.31
N ALA A 427 4.77 1.22 -13.02
CA ALA A 427 5.94 1.96 -12.57
C ALA A 427 7.22 1.13 -12.84
N PRO A 428 8.36 1.78 -13.15
CA PRO A 428 9.66 1.10 -13.21
C PRO A 428 9.96 0.36 -11.90
N ALA A 429 10.61 -0.80 -11.97
CA ALA A 429 10.97 -1.60 -10.80
C ALA A 429 11.99 -0.88 -9.90
N SER A 430 12.81 0.00 -10.49
CA SER A 430 13.73 0.90 -9.78
C SER A 430 13.04 2.05 -9.02
N THR A 431 11.73 2.26 -9.21
CA THR A 431 10.98 3.34 -8.55
C THR A 431 11.09 3.19 -7.03
N PRO A 432 11.56 4.22 -6.29
CA PRO A 432 11.64 4.16 -4.84
C PRO A 432 10.26 3.92 -4.21
N PHE A 433 10.21 3.08 -3.17
CA PHE A 433 8.94 2.67 -2.59
C PHE A 433 8.15 3.85 -1.99
N GLU A 434 8.83 4.79 -1.34
CA GLU A 434 8.23 6.02 -0.83
C GLU A 434 7.57 6.87 -1.93
N MET A 435 8.08 6.84 -3.16
CA MET A 435 7.46 7.51 -4.30
C MET A 435 6.23 6.75 -4.79
N ALA A 436 6.31 5.41 -4.82
CA ALA A 436 5.22 4.55 -5.28
C ALA A 436 4.00 4.59 -4.35
N ILE A 437 4.20 4.76 -3.03
CA ILE A 437 3.10 4.84 -2.06
C ILE A 437 2.56 6.26 -1.82
N GLY A 438 3.16 7.26 -2.46
CA GLY A 438 2.65 8.64 -2.54
C GLY A 438 2.24 9.25 -1.18
N PRO A 439 0.95 9.58 -0.97
CA PRO A 439 0.46 10.15 0.29
C PRO A 439 0.77 9.30 1.53
N MET A 440 0.91 7.98 1.41
CA MET A 440 1.27 7.10 2.52
C MET A 440 2.74 7.21 2.97
N ALA A 441 3.60 7.85 2.17
CA ALA A 441 4.96 8.20 2.60
C ALA A 441 5.11 9.69 2.97
N SER A 442 4.30 10.56 2.35
CA SER A 442 4.55 12.01 2.35
C SER A 442 3.54 12.83 3.14
N SER A 443 2.35 12.30 3.43
CA SER A 443 1.34 13.04 4.19
C SER A 443 1.74 13.16 5.65
N ALA A 444 1.45 14.32 6.25
CA ALA A 444 1.63 14.50 7.68
C ALA A 444 0.76 13.49 8.45
N GLY A 445 1.38 12.77 9.39
CA GLY A 445 0.70 11.72 10.17
C GLY A 445 0.56 10.38 9.46
N ALA A 446 1.14 10.19 8.27
CA ALA A 446 1.20 8.87 7.67
C ALA A 446 2.00 7.92 8.57
N PRO A 447 1.51 6.70 8.84
CA PRO A 447 2.24 5.75 9.68
C PRO A 447 3.49 5.24 8.97
N LYS A 448 4.42 4.66 9.72
CA LYS A 448 5.45 3.84 9.12
C LYS A 448 4.81 2.59 8.54
N VAL A 449 5.15 2.26 7.30
CA VAL A 449 4.55 1.13 6.59
C VAL A 449 5.61 0.15 6.12
N ALA A 450 5.27 -1.13 6.14
CA ALA A 450 6.05 -2.21 5.55
C ALA A 450 5.13 -3.09 4.70
N SER A 451 5.55 -3.43 3.49
CA SER A 451 4.83 -4.37 2.62
C SER A 451 5.56 -5.71 2.64
N LEU A 452 4.85 -6.75 3.11
CA LEU A 452 5.30 -8.14 3.09
C LEU A 452 4.50 -8.87 2.02
N ARG A 453 5.10 -9.03 0.84
CA ARG A 453 4.38 -9.45 -0.36
C ARG A 453 5.04 -10.67 -1.00
N THR A 454 4.23 -11.67 -1.33
CA THR A 454 4.49 -12.61 -2.42
C THR A 454 4.05 -12.00 -3.75
N ILE A 455 4.93 -11.99 -4.75
CA ILE A 455 4.71 -11.29 -6.01
C ILE A 455 3.74 -12.10 -6.89
N LYS A 456 2.52 -11.59 -7.08
CA LYS A 456 1.42 -12.25 -7.83
C LYS A 456 0.73 -11.30 -8.84
N SER A 457 1.38 -10.19 -9.20
CA SER A 457 0.88 -9.20 -10.16
C SER A 457 2.00 -8.47 -10.89
N ASP A 458 1.67 -7.88 -12.04
CA ASP A 458 2.61 -7.17 -12.91
C ASP A 458 3.36 -6.01 -12.22
N VAL A 459 2.73 -5.30 -11.27
CA VAL A 459 3.37 -4.19 -10.56
C VAL A 459 4.51 -4.70 -9.68
N VAL A 460 5.70 -4.11 -9.85
CA VAL A 460 6.89 -4.34 -9.02
C VAL A 460 7.62 -3.01 -8.89
N VAL A 461 7.95 -2.61 -7.66
CA VAL A 461 8.65 -1.36 -7.34
C VAL A 461 9.53 -1.56 -6.10
N GLY A 462 10.44 -0.63 -5.83
CA GLY A 462 11.25 -0.66 -4.62
C GLY A 462 12.37 -1.70 -4.64
N LEU A 463 12.83 -2.14 -5.82
CA LEU A 463 13.95 -3.07 -5.97
C LEU A 463 15.34 -2.40 -5.94
N GLY A 464 15.39 -1.10 -5.62
CA GLY A 464 16.62 -0.32 -5.59
C GLY A 464 17.09 0.16 -6.97
N PRO A 465 18.27 0.78 -7.06
CA PRO A 465 18.77 1.40 -8.30
C PRO A 465 18.86 0.45 -9.50
N ASP A 466 19.25 -0.81 -9.24
CA ASP A 466 19.42 -1.85 -10.25
C ASP A 466 18.13 -2.68 -10.47
N GLY A 467 17.00 -2.19 -9.94
CA GLY A 467 15.72 -2.88 -9.96
C GLY A 467 15.18 -3.15 -11.36
N ASP A 468 15.37 -2.20 -12.28
CA ASP A 468 14.94 -2.35 -13.68
C ASP A 468 15.76 -3.43 -14.41
N GLU A 469 17.07 -3.48 -14.16
CA GLU A 469 17.96 -4.49 -14.74
C GLU A 469 17.61 -5.89 -14.21
N THR A 470 17.35 -5.99 -12.91
CA THR A 470 16.90 -7.24 -12.26
C THR A 470 15.59 -7.72 -12.87
N ALA A 471 14.61 -6.83 -13.03
CA ALA A 471 13.32 -7.17 -13.62
C ALA A 471 13.46 -7.60 -15.09
N GLU A 472 14.29 -6.92 -15.89
CA GLU A 472 14.55 -7.27 -17.29
C GLU A 472 15.26 -8.63 -17.42
N GLN A 473 16.20 -8.93 -16.51
CA GLN A 473 16.86 -10.23 -16.47
C GLN A 473 15.86 -11.35 -16.18
N LEU A 474 15.02 -11.18 -15.16
CA LEU A 474 13.98 -12.16 -14.80
C LEU A 474 12.93 -12.32 -15.90
N ASP A 475 12.54 -11.25 -16.58
CA ASP A 475 11.64 -11.33 -17.74
C ASP A 475 12.22 -12.20 -18.87
N LYS A 476 13.56 -12.28 -19.00
CA LYS A 476 14.26 -13.15 -19.98
C LYS A 476 14.47 -14.58 -19.47
N THR A 477 14.84 -14.75 -18.21
CA THR A 477 15.25 -16.06 -17.66
C THR A 477 14.09 -16.85 -17.07
N GLU A 478 13.07 -16.18 -16.54
CA GLU A 478 11.92 -16.79 -15.87
C GLU A 478 10.59 -16.13 -16.32
N PRO A 479 10.11 -16.42 -17.55
CA PRO A 479 8.84 -15.90 -18.02
C PRO A 479 7.69 -16.18 -17.03
N GLY A 480 6.98 -15.13 -16.62
CA GLY A 480 5.88 -15.23 -15.65
C GLY A 480 6.31 -15.13 -14.18
N TRP A 481 7.57 -14.79 -13.87
CA TRP A 481 8.03 -14.64 -12.49
C TRP A 481 7.20 -13.67 -11.62
N LYS A 482 6.63 -12.61 -12.23
CA LYS A 482 5.77 -11.62 -11.56
C LYS A 482 4.42 -12.17 -11.09
N ILE A 483 4.04 -13.36 -11.55
CA ILE A 483 2.73 -13.97 -11.25
C ILE A 483 2.83 -15.42 -10.76
N SER A 484 4.06 -15.93 -10.62
CA SER A 484 4.30 -17.32 -10.22
C SER A 484 4.14 -17.54 -8.71
N GLY A 485 4.23 -16.48 -7.91
CA GLY A 485 4.31 -16.58 -6.45
C GLY A 485 5.65 -17.11 -5.91
N LYS A 486 6.64 -17.31 -6.79
CA LYS A 486 7.98 -17.80 -6.41
C LYS A 486 8.82 -16.73 -5.71
N TYR A 487 8.64 -15.47 -6.09
CA TYR A 487 9.40 -14.35 -5.56
C TYR A 487 8.61 -13.57 -4.53
N VAL A 488 9.31 -12.99 -3.56
CA VAL A 488 8.75 -12.14 -2.52
C VAL A 488 9.51 -10.83 -2.42
N SER A 489 8.87 -9.86 -1.75
CA SER A 489 9.49 -8.58 -1.39
C SER A 489 9.05 -8.19 0.02
N CYS A 490 10.02 -7.80 0.83
CA CYS A 490 9.86 -7.16 2.11
C CYS A 490 10.42 -5.73 2.01
N ILE A 491 9.55 -4.75 1.81
CA ILE A 491 9.97 -3.36 1.54
C ILE A 491 9.29 -2.39 2.49
N GLN A 492 10.01 -1.33 2.81
CA GLN A 492 9.55 -0.20 3.62
C GLN A 492 10.19 1.09 3.08
N PRO A 493 9.59 2.28 3.32
CA PRO A 493 10.20 3.56 2.97
C PRO A 493 11.58 3.70 3.60
N VAL A 494 12.57 4.10 2.81
CA VAL A 494 13.91 4.36 3.34
C VAL A 494 13.93 5.75 3.96
N VAL A 495 13.93 5.82 5.29
CA VAL A 495 14.17 7.09 5.98
C VAL A 495 15.68 7.34 5.96
N HIS A 496 16.15 8.28 5.14
CA HIS A 496 17.50 8.81 5.29
C HIS A 496 17.61 9.48 6.66
N LEU A 497 18.12 8.74 7.65
CA LEU A 497 18.61 9.34 8.88
C LEU A 497 19.79 10.23 8.50
N VAL A 498 19.56 11.54 8.42
CA VAL A 498 20.66 12.51 8.41
C VAL A 498 21.34 12.40 9.77
N GLN A 499 22.37 11.56 9.85
CA GLN A 499 23.24 11.52 11.02
C GLN A 499 23.95 12.88 11.12
N ARG A 500 23.62 13.64 12.18
CA ARG A 500 24.38 14.84 12.55
C ARG A 500 25.78 14.40 13.01
N GLY A 501 26.79 14.67 12.20
CA GLY A 501 28.18 14.73 12.68
C GLY A 501 28.38 15.98 13.55
N PRO A 502 29.28 15.96 14.56
CA PRO A 502 29.44 17.08 15.49
C PRO A 502 29.92 18.39 14.84
N ASP A 503 30.63 18.36 13.71
CA ASP A 503 31.28 19.55 13.13
C ASP A 503 31.36 19.50 11.58
N GLY A 504 30.23 19.48 10.88
CA GLY A 504 30.20 19.51 9.41
C GLY A 504 29.25 20.57 8.84
N PRO A 505 29.60 21.28 7.75
CA PRO A 505 28.71 22.25 7.12
C PRO A 505 27.46 21.58 6.57
N VAL A 506 26.31 22.25 6.75
CA VAL A 506 25.01 21.82 6.24
C VAL A 506 25.01 21.92 4.72
N ASN A 507 25.27 20.82 4.02
CA ASN A 507 24.88 20.69 2.63
C ASN A 507 23.40 20.32 2.59
N LEU A 508 22.54 21.34 2.40
CA LEU A 508 21.16 21.15 1.97
C LEU A 508 21.19 20.59 0.55
N CYS A 509 21.32 19.27 0.42
CA CYS A 509 20.99 18.60 -0.84
C CYS A 509 19.47 18.67 -1.00
N LEU A 510 18.97 19.71 -1.68
CA LEU A 510 17.69 19.65 -2.37
C LEU A 510 17.85 18.65 -3.53
N GLY A 511 17.79 17.36 -3.17
CA GLY A 511 17.89 16.23 -4.07
C GLY A 511 16.61 16.07 -4.89
N CYS A 512 16.43 16.93 -5.89
CA CYS A 512 15.64 16.62 -7.08
C CYS A 512 16.55 16.84 -8.29
N ARG A 513 17.53 15.95 -8.49
CA ARG A 513 18.15 15.80 -9.82
C ARG A 513 17.26 14.87 -10.63
N ALA A 514 16.37 15.46 -11.43
CA ALA A 514 15.78 14.78 -12.57
C ALA A 514 16.90 14.32 -13.53
N PRO A 515 16.79 13.14 -14.17
CA PRO A 515 17.78 12.68 -15.12
C PRO A 515 17.49 13.33 -16.48
N PHE A 516 18.02 14.52 -16.74
CA PHE A 516 18.07 15.05 -18.11
C PHE A 516 19.45 15.60 -18.44
N GLY A 517 19.88 15.26 -19.66
CA GLY A 517 21.25 15.35 -20.14
C GLY A 517 21.87 16.74 -20.17
N ARG A 518 23.19 16.71 -20.35
CA ARG A 518 24.12 17.83 -20.48
C ARG A 518 23.55 18.96 -21.36
N THR A 519 23.49 20.16 -20.80
CA THR A 519 23.58 21.41 -21.57
C THR A 519 24.65 22.31 -20.96
N PRO A 520 25.36 23.13 -21.76
CA PRO A 520 26.66 23.67 -21.39
C PRO A 520 26.54 25.12 -20.90
N TRP A 521 26.38 25.32 -19.59
CA TRP A 521 26.58 26.63 -18.96
C TRP A 521 27.25 26.45 -17.60
N GLY A 522 28.32 27.22 -17.38
CA GLY A 522 29.40 26.94 -16.45
C GLY A 522 29.06 26.98 -14.95
N GLU A 523 29.94 26.33 -14.20
CA GLU A 523 29.98 26.31 -12.73
C GLU A 523 29.95 27.74 -12.15
N SER A 524 28.89 28.06 -11.43
CA SER A 524 28.86 29.20 -10.51
C SER A 524 28.84 28.65 -9.09
N ALA A 525 30.01 28.47 -8.50
CA ALA A 525 30.15 28.09 -7.09
C ALA A 525 29.75 29.28 -6.20
N LEU A 526 28.65 29.15 -5.46
CA LEU A 526 28.29 30.05 -4.36
C LEU A 526 29.26 29.82 -3.18
N ARG A 527 30.24 30.72 -3.02
CA ARG A 527 31.07 30.81 -1.80
C ARG A 527 30.31 31.59 -0.74
N VAL A 528 29.97 30.95 0.38
CA VAL A 528 29.54 31.64 1.60
C VAL A 528 30.79 31.91 2.45
N GLY A 529 31.16 33.18 2.61
CA GLY A 529 32.28 33.59 3.46
C GLY A 529 31.92 33.46 4.94
N SER A 530 32.83 32.90 5.74
CA SER A 530 32.67 32.84 7.19
C SER A 530 32.92 34.22 7.80
N SER A 531 31.95 34.71 8.56
CA SER A 531 32.18 35.77 9.56
C SER A 531 31.56 35.31 10.88
N ARG A 532 32.29 35.59 11.97
CA ARG A 532 31.94 35.17 13.34
C ARG A 532 30.56 35.71 13.72
N LEU A 533 29.76 34.87 14.35
CA LEU A 533 28.44 35.18 14.89
C LEU A 533 28.58 36.24 16.00
N ASP A 534 28.08 37.45 15.73
CA ASP A 534 27.57 38.37 16.75
C ASP A 534 26.04 38.35 16.65
N ASP A 535 25.37 38.32 17.81
CA ASP A 535 23.93 38.14 18.00
C ASP A 535 23.07 39.23 17.31
N SER A 536 22.69 38.99 16.05
CA SER A 536 21.67 39.78 15.34
C SER A 536 20.95 38.91 14.28
N PRO A 537 19.63 39.09 14.06
CA PRO A 537 18.89 38.29 13.09
C PRO A 537 19.38 38.58 11.67
N ALA A 538 19.79 37.54 10.94
CA ALA A 538 20.17 37.61 9.55
C ALA A 538 18.96 37.37 8.63
N LEU A 539 18.70 38.32 7.72
CA LEU A 539 17.70 38.20 6.66
C LEU A 539 18.36 37.57 5.42
N VAL A 540 17.87 36.41 4.97
CA VAL A 540 18.35 35.76 3.74
C VAL A 540 17.26 35.88 2.67
N ILE A 541 17.54 36.67 1.63
CA ILE A 541 16.66 36.83 0.45
C ILE A 541 17.20 35.92 -0.66
N LEU A 542 16.39 34.95 -1.10
CA LEU A 542 16.68 34.15 -2.28
C LEU A 542 15.76 34.60 -3.42
N GLY A 543 16.34 35.03 -4.54
CA GLY A 543 15.60 35.41 -5.73
C GLY A 543 16.30 34.89 -6.99
N THR A 544 15.52 34.37 -7.93
CA THR A 544 15.95 34.15 -9.32
C THR A 544 15.18 35.12 -10.21
N GLN A 545 15.86 35.75 -11.19
CA GLN A 545 15.19 36.52 -12.24
C GLN A 545 14.16 35.60 -12.91
N ASP A 546 12.92 36.06 -13.00
CA ASP A 546 11.76 35.37 -13.55
C ASP A 546 11.09 34.31 -12.64
N GLN A 547 10.54 34.74 -11.50
CA GLN A 547 9.17 34.44 -11.03
C GLN A 547 8.88 35.11 -9.68
N ILE A 548 7.60 35.35 -9.40
CA ILE A 548 7.05 36.07 -8.24
C ILE A 548 7.70 35.60 -6.92
N ALA A 549 8.38 36.53 -6.24
CA ALA A 549 9.12 36.27 -5.00
C ALA A 549 8.22 35.67 -3.91
N SER A 550 8.60 34.49 -3.41
CA SER A 550 8.06 33.92 -2.17
C SER A 550 9.05 34.23 -1.04
N LEU A 551 8.66 35.08 -0.08
CA LEU A 551 9.48 35.35 1.11
C LEU A 551 9.33 34.21 2.12
N TYR A 552 10.44 33.62 2.53
CA TYR A 552 10.49 32.65 3.63
C TYR A 552 10.93 33.38 4.91
N PHE A 553 10.10 33.35 5.95
CA PHE A 553 10.47 33.85 7.29
C PHE A 553 10.75 32.67 8.22
N THR A 554 11.98 32.58 8.71
CA THR A 554 12.35 31.64 9.77
C THR A 554 12.50 32.42 11.07
N TYR A 555 11.62 32.18 12.04
CA TYR A 555 11.77 32.73 13.39
C TYR A 555 12.44 31.69 14.29
N VAL A 556 13.57 32.05 14.90
CA VAL A 556 14.24 31.26 15.93
C VAL A 556 13.96 31.91 17.27
N PHE A 557 13.14 31.28 18.12
CA PHE A 557 12.99 31.70 19.51
C PHE A 557 13.95 30.90 20.39
N SER A 558 14.83 31.60 21.10
CA SER A 558 15.56 31.03 22.25
C SER A 558 14.69 31.20 23.50
N LEU A 559 14.20 30.10 24.05
CA LEU A 559 13.61 30.07 25.37
C LEU A 559 14.53 29.23 26.28
N SER A 560 15.28 29.93 27.14
CA SER A 560 16.10 29.42 28.26
C SER A 560 17.61 29.16 27.99
N PRO A 561 18.51 29.54 28.94
CA PRO A 561 19.94 29.35 28.80
C PRO A 561 20.35 27.92 29.21
N SER A 562 20.20 26.96 28.30
CA SER A 562 20.82 25.63 28.41
C SER A 562 20.99 25.05 27.01
N PRO A 563 22.17 24.49 26.66
CA PRO A 563 22.53 24.17 25.28
C PRO A 563 21.98 22.81 24.85
N ALA A 564 20.66 22.59 24.83
CA ALA A 564 20.13 21.31 24.35
C ALA A 564 18.63 21.32 23.98
N THR A 565 18.07 22.34 23.31
CA THR A 565 16.80 22.14 22.57
C THR A 565 16.67 23.18 21.47
N LEU A 566 16.66 22.76 20.21
CA LEU A 566 16.31 23.62 19.06
C LEU A 566 15.06 23.02 18.42
N LEU A 567 13.91 23.66 18.63
CA LEU A 567 12.65 23.24 18.01
C LEU A 567 12.61 23.82 16.59
N VAL A 568 12.64 22.96 15.57
CA VAL A 568 12.41 23.36 14.18
C VAL A 568 10.93 23.10 13.87
N ALA A 569 10.13 24.16 13.74
CA ALA A 569 8.76 24.05 13.26
C ALA A 569 8.75 24.00 11.73
N ASN A 570 8.05 23.03 11.13
CA ASN A 570 7.86 22.93 9.69
C ASN A 570 7.02 24.12 9.19
N VAL A 571 7.54 24.83 8.19
CA VAL A 571 6.91 26.00 7.56
C VAL A 571 5.87 25.54 6.54
N ALA A 572 4.63 25.98 6.69
CA ALA A 572 3.57 25.83 5.69
C ALA A 572 3.73 26.86 4.57
N VAL A 573 3.49 26.45 3.32
CA VAL A 573 3.39 27.35 2.16
C VAL A 573 2.04 28.09 2.25
N ILE A 574 2.05 29.38 2.61
CA ILE A 574 0.84 30.21 2.65
C ILE A 574 0.95 31.28 1.56
N PRO A 575 -0.04 31.42 0.65
CA PRO A 575 -0.05 32.48 -0.35
C PRO A 575 -0.02 33.88 0.31
N THR A 576 0.76 34.79 -0.27
CA THR A 576 1.01 36.16 0.24
C THR A 576 -0.27 36.99 0.48
N SER A 577 -1.39 36.62 -0.14
CA SER A 577 -2.70 37.26 0.04
C SER A 577 -3.38 36.96 1.38
N PHE A 578 -2.91 35.96 2.15
CA PHE A 578 -3.51 35.57 3.44
C PHE A 578 -2.67 35.97 4.67
N LEU A 579 -1.41 36.40 4.50
CA LEU A 579 -0.52 36.69 5.63
C LEU A 579 -0.80 38.04 6.31
N ILE A 580 -1.19 39.06 5.55
CA ILE A 580 -1.32 40.44 6.04
C ILE A 580 -2.44 40.60 7.09
N PRO A 581 -3.64 39.99 6.94
CA PRO A 581 -4.69 40.08 7.95
C PRO A 581 -4.36 39.27 9.22
N ILE A 582 -3.63 38.16 9.09
CA ILE A 582 -3.28 37.27 10.22
C ILE A 582 -2.20 37.92 11.09
N ILE A 583 -1.21 38.57 10.48
CA ILE A 583 -0.16 39.30 11.21
C ILE A 583 -0.74 40.51 11.96
N LEU A 584 -1.68 41.24 11.36
CA LEU A 584 -2.35 42.36 12.01
C LEU A 584 -3.26 41.93 13.18
N ASN A 585 -3.90 40.75 13.09
CA ASN A 585 -4.73 40.23 14.18
C ASN A 585 -3.91 39.65 15.35
N ILE A 586 -2.75 39.04 15.07
CA ILE A 586 -1.86 38.51 16.12
C ILE A 586 -1.17 39.65 16.90
N MET A 587 -0.88 40.78 16.25
CA MET A 587 -0.28 41.96 16.90
C MET A 587 -1.24 42.78 17.77
N ALA A 588 -2.55 42.51 17.73
CA ALA A 588 -3.55 43.24 18.54
C ALA A 588 -3.76 42.64 19.94
N VAL A 589 -3.16 41.48 20.26
CA VAL A 589 -3.38 40.82 21.55
C VAL A 589 -2.06 40.70 22.32
N LYS A 590 -1.92 41.60 23.31
CA LYS A 590 -1.00 41.59 24.46
C LYS A 590 0.48 41.41 24.13
N ILE A 591 1.27 42.48 24.30
CA ILE A 591 2.51 42.45 25.10
C ILE A 591 2.80 43.85 25.66
N ASP A 592 3.16 43.81 26.94
CA ASP A 592 3.52 44.90 27.85
C ASP A 592 4.75 45.69 27.35
N THR A 593 4.66 47.01 27.47
CA THR A 593 5.59 48.01 26.95
C THR A 593 6.77 48.21 27.90
N GLN A 594 8.02 47.96 27.45
CA GLN A 594 9.17 48.80 27.85
C GLN A 594 10.54 48.59 27.14
N LYS A 595 10.68 47.79 26.06
CA LYS A 595 11.98 47.64 25.37
C LYS A 595 11.94 47.63 23.83
N ALA A 596 10.97 48.30 23.21
CA ALA A 596 10.72 48.15 21.77
C ALA A 596 11.09 49.36 20.90
N ASP A 597 12.06 50.21 21.27
CA ASP A 597 12.19 51.53 20.62
C ASP A 597 13.21 51.65 19.46
N ALA A 598 14.15 50.70 19.29
CA ALA A 598 15.15 50.76 18.21
C ALA A 598 14.82 49.83 17.03
N VAL A 599 14.30 48.64 17.31
CA VAL A 599 13.98 47.62 16.29
C VAL A 599 12.71 48.00 15.52
N HIS A 600 11.70 48.59 16.19
CA HIS A 600 10.47 49.06 15.54
C HIS A 600 10.75 50.15 14.50
N ARG A 601 11.67 51.09 14.77
CA ARG A 601 12.00 52.17 13.83
C ARG A 601 12.70 51.66 12.58
N LYS A 602 13.53 50.62 12.71
CA LYS A 602 14.25 50.02 11.58
C LYS A 602 13.30 49.21 10.68
N ILE A 603 12.37 48.46 11.26
CA ILE A 603 11.38 47.67 10.51
C ILE A 603 10.38 48.59 9.78
N ILE A 604 9.93 49.68 10.42
CA ILE A 604 9.06 50.67 9.76
C ILE A 604 9.80 51.38 8.61
N ALA A 605 11.08 51.72 8.79
CA ALA A 605 11.86 52.35 7.73
C ALA A 605 12.10 51.43 6.52
N GLU A 606 12.37 50.14 6.75
CA GLU A 606 12.56 49.15 5.67
C GLU A 606 11.24 48.79 4.96
N ALA A 607 10.10 48.77 5.68
CA ALA A 607 8.78 48.58 5.09
C ALA A 607 8.34 49.75 4.21
N VAL A 608 8.65 51.00 4.61
CA VAL A 608 8.38 52.20 3.80
C VAL A 608 9.26 52.25 2.55
N ALA A 609 10.51 51.79 2.63
CA ALA A 609 11.42 51.74 1.47
C ALA A 609 10.98 50.71 0.40
N LEU A 610 10.39 49.58 0.82
CA LEU A 610 9.84 48.56 -0.09
C LEU A 610 8.56 49.04 -0.81
N GLN A 611 7.80 49.96 -0.21
CA GLN A 611 6.61 50.54 -0.81
C GLN A 611 6.92 51.61 -1.87
N THR A 612 8.10 52.26 -1.79
CA THR A 612 8.56 53.21 -2.82
C THR A 612 9.20 52.55 -4.05
N CYS A 613 9.72 51.32 -3.95
CA CYS A 613 10.32 50.62 -5.10
C CYS A 613 9.31 49.92 -6.02
N THR A 614 8.01 49.89 -5.68
CA THR A 614 6.98 49.21 -6.46
C THR A 614 6.11 50.16 -7.30
N THR A 615 6.43 51.46 -7.35
CA THR A 615 5.64 52.48 -8.05
C THR A 615 6.36 53.21 -9.18
N SER A 616 7.54 52.78 -9.64
CA SER A 616 8.28 53.48 -10.71
C SER A 616 8.49 52.73 -12.04
N ASP A 617 8.00 51.50 -12.22
CA ASP A 617 8.07 50.81 -13.52
C ASP A 617 6.66 50.54 -14.07
N SER A 618 5.99 51.62 -14.48
CA SER A 618 4.86 51.58 -15.40
C SER A 618 4.79 52.86 -16.24
N SER A 619 5.60 52.91 -17.29
CA SER A 619 5.39 53.76 -18.48
C SER A 619 5.93 53.07 -19.71
#